data_AF-A0A316DEZ6-F1
#
_entry.id   AF-A0A316DEZ6-F1
#
_cell.length_a   1.000
_cell.length_b   1.000
_cell.length_c   1.000
_cell.angle_alpha   90.00
_cell.angle_beta   90.00
_cell.angle_gamma   90.00
#
_symmetry.space_group_name_H-M   'P 1'
#
loop_
_entity.id
_entity.type
_entity.pdbx_description
1 polymer ?
#
loop_
_entity_poly.entity_id
_entity_poly.type
_entity_poly.pdbx_seq_one_letter_code
_entity_poly.pdbx_strand_id
1 'polypeptide(L)'
;MEFTIMPDNLYGASASVNGKWLGIVESRPISFTVPDHGEYYVLAEFTPLQADPGGDVYPIPIARVLHIRNGEVVAPIVEPDESLHLRRSGSRIELHYRYPKADAPTRNLETLPHLVQVESIDLDKDGRLDSVETFASNKSGHIRIRLADGAIAYEGVFPDPNLRLSIADVNRDGRPDVMVFWTDPEEQDSLQAAKMMLWESPDGSIDSFNGLTGVKRIGAADVLFERTRKSPYRVVTEYLRYTRQPGESAVFVPVRAAEEQFLQRAESLEETAEAFLTALELQDDKGAELYLARGTSLKPILQTLGPFYAHHLGPVKKTTLHAAVYEWVYPNYYDREKKLLLEFAHHPDKWSDWKLTRVVQV
;
A
#
# COMPACT_ATOMS: atom_id res chain seq x y z
N MET A 1 30.19 -7.17 -6.38
CA MET A 1 29.03 -6.66 -5.62
C MET A 1 29.26 -6.87 -4.14
N GLU A 2 28.92 -5.88 -3.32
CA GLU A 2 28.92 -6.02 -1.86
C GLU A 2 27.51 -6.38 -1.39
N PHE A 3 27.40 -7.42 -0.59
CA PHE A 3 26.17 -7.83 0.07
C PHE A 3 26.28 -7.49 1.53
N THR A 4 25.23 -6.90 2.09
CA THR A 4 25.14 -6.74 3.53
C THR A 4 23.85 -7.30 4.07
N ILE A 5 23.98 -8.24 5.01
CA ILE A 5 22.86 -8.78 5.75
C ILE A 5 22.70 -7.96 7.02
N MET A 6 21.51 -7.38 7.21
CA MET A 6 21.15 -6.62 8.40
C MET A 6 20.14 -7.44 9.20
N PRO A 7 20.57 -8.44 9.99
CA PRO A 7 19.65 -9.21 10.81
C PRO A 7 19.11 -8.32 11.94
N ASP A 8 17.83 -8.44 12.23
CA ASP A 8 17.23 -7.79 13.39
C ASP A 8 17.77 -8.39 14.70
N ASN A 9 17.42 -7.78 15.83
CA ASN A 9 18.08 -8.01 17.11
C ASN A 9 18.03 -9.46 17.66
N LEU A 10 17.17 -10.29 17.10
CA LEU A 10 16.86 -11.65 17.55
C LEU A 10 17.64 -12.77 16.82
N TYR A 11 18.35 -12.44 15.73
CA TYR A 11 18.93 -13.44 14.83
C TYR A 11 20.44 -13.30 14.66
N GLY A 12 21.04 -14.46 14.41
CA GLY A 12 22.35 -14.64 13.83
C GLY A 12 22.12 -15.02 12.38
N ALA A 13 23.08 -14.70 11.54
CA ALA A 13 23.00 -15.05 10.14
C ALA A 13 24.26 -15.80 9.74
N SER A 14 24.07 -16.80 8.90
CA SER A 14 25.12 -17.41 8.10
C SER A 14 24.82 -17.20 6.63
N ALA A 15 25.88 -17.11 5.84
CA ALA A 15 25.76 -17.00 4.40
C ALA A 15 26.68 -18.03 3.75
N SER A 16 26.25 -18.55 2.60
CA SER A 16 27.12 -19.30 1.70
C SER A 16 26.91 -18.85 0.26
N VAL A 17 27.97 -18.91 -0.54
CA VAL A 17 27.96 -18.52 -1.96
C VAL A 17 28.40 -19.71 -2.78
N ASN A 18 27.54 -20.17 -3.70
CA ASN A 18 27.73 -21.40 -4.47
C ASN A 18 28.11 -22.59 -3.57
N GLY A 19 27.47 -22.71 -2.41
CA GLY A 19 27.73 -23.77 -1.42
C GLY A 19 28.99 -23.57 -0.57
N LYS A 20 29.80 -22.52 -0.80
CA LYS A 20 30.94 -22.19 0.06
C LYS A 20 30.48 -21.35 1.24
N TRP A 21 30.56 -21.92 2.44
CA TRP A 21 30.22 -21.24 3.70
C TRP A 21 31.13 -20.05 3.97
N LEU A 22 30.53 -18.90 4.31
CA LEU A 22 31.23 -17.65 4.59
C LEU A 22 31.38 -17.37 6.10
N GLY A 23 30.64 -18.09 6.95
CA GLY A 23 30.71 -17.96 8.42
C GLY A 23 29.35 -17.90 9.12
N ILE A 24 29.34 -18.05 10.45
CA ILE A 24 28.28 -17.65 11.39
C ILE A 24 28.75 -16.35 12.03
N VAL A 25 27.87 -15.37 12.22
CA VAL A 25 28.30 -14.06 12.72
C VAL A 25 27.43 -13.60 13.90
N GLU A 26 28.10 -13.34 15.03
CA GLU A 26 27.52 -12.73 16.24
C GLU A 26 27.56 -11.18 16.19
N SER A 27 28.33 -10.58 15.27
CA SER A 27 28.43 -9.14 15.03
C SER A 27 27.57 -8.66 13.84
N ARG A 28 26.93 -7.50 13.99
CA ARG A 28 25.99 -6.91 13.01
C ARG A 28 26.53 -5.58 12.48
N PRO A 29 26.43 -5.27 11.17
CA PRO A 29 25.90 -6.06 10.04
C PRO A 29 26.96 -7.00 9.40
N ILE A 30 26.53 -7.98 8.57
CA ILE A 30 27.43 -8.90 7.85
C ILE A 30 27.66 -8.41 6.42
N SER A 31 28.87 -7.98 6.08
CA SER A 31 29.23 -7.66 4.68
C SER A 31 30.09 -8.75 4.04
N PHE A 32 29.80 -9.11 2.79
CA PHE A 32 30.65 -9.97 1.97
C PHE A 32 30.60 -9.54 0.50
N THR A 33 31.57 -9.97 -0.30
CA THR A 33 31.62 -9.65 -1.73
C THR A 33 31.46 -10.88 -2.59
N VAL A 34 30.70 -10.73 -3.68
CA VAL A 34 30.53 -11.72 -4.74
C VAL A 34 30.98 -11.07 -6.05
N PRO A 35 31.60 -11.79 -6.99
CA PRO A 35 31.91 -11.23 -8.30
C PRO A 35 30.63 -10.73 -9.00
N ASP A 36 30.78 -9.69 -9.81
CA ASP A 36 29.70 -9.02 -10.54
C ASP A 36 29.45 -9.59 -11.94
N HIS A 37 30.13 -10.68 -12.31
CA HIS A 37 30.03 -11.34 -13.61
C HIS A 37 29.86 -12.84 -13.42
N GLY A 38 29.01 -13.48 -14.23
CA GLY A 38 28.71 -14.91 -14.10
C GLY A 38 27.45 -15.19 -13.27
N GLU A 39 27.27 -16.45 -12.89
CA GLU A 39 26.06 -16.95 -12.21
C GLU A 39 26.40 -17.43 -10.79
N TYR A 40 25.71 -16.86 -9.80
CA TYR A 40 25.91 -17.17 -8.39
C TYR A 40 24.58 -17.44 -7.69
N TYR A 41 24.64 -18.34 -6.72
CA TYR A 41 23.57 -18.64 -5.78
C TYR A 41 24.06 -18.27 -4.38
N VAL A 42 23.44 -17.28 -3.77
CA VAL A 42 23.73 -16.90 -2.39
C VAL A 42 22.66 -17.52 -1.52
N LEU A 43 23.04 -18.48 -0.69
CA LEU A 43 22.17 -19.01 0.34
C LEU A 43 22.40 -18.20 1.62
N ALA A 44 21.41 -17.42 2.01
CA ALA A 44 21.36 -16.72 3.29
C ALA A 44 20.49 -17.53 4.26
N GLU A 45 21.08 -17.96 5.37
CA GLU A 45 20.41 -18.71 6.42
C GLU A 45 20.37 -17.86 7.69
N PHE A 46 19.18 -17.67 8.21
CA PHE A 46 18.92 -16.91 9.42
C PHE A 46 18.54 -17.88 10.51
N THR A 47 19.36 -17.93 11.56
CA THR A 47 19.11 -18.77 12.72
C THR A 47 18.94 -17.88 13.94
N PRO A 48 17.89 -18.07 14.73
CA PRO A 48 17.73 -17.33 15.98
C PRO A 48 18.91 -17.52 16.92
N LEU A 49 19.37 -16.43 17.53
CA LEU A 49 20.41 -16.51 18.57
C LEU A 49 19.83 -16.77 19.95
N GLN A 50 18.60 -16.32 20.20
CA GLN A 50 17.88 -16.53 21.45
C GLN A 50 16.38 -16.68 21.18
N ALA A 51 15.70 -17.50 21.99
CA ALA A 51 14.26 -17.37 22.16
C ALA A 51 13.98 -15.99 22.77
N ASP A 52 12.91 -15.33 22.33
CA ASP A 52 12.43 -14.10 22.96
C ASP A 52 12.31 -14.35 24.49
N PRO A 53 12.87 -13.48 25.37
CA PRO A 53 12.73 -13.61 26.81
C PRO A 53 11.28 -13.75 27.29
N GLY A 54 10.30 -13.27 26.51
CA GLY A 54 8.87 -13.43 26.78
C GLY A 54 8.33 -14.84 26.49
N GLY A 55 9.06 -15.71 25.78
CA GLY A 55 8.60 -17.05 25.37
C GLY A 55 7.51 -17.06 24.30
N ASP A 56 7.11 -15.88 23.80
CA ASP A 56 5.97 -15.70 22.91
C ASP A 56 6.32 -15.85 21.41
N VAL A 57 7.61 -15.83 21.07
CA VAL A 57 8.08 -15.90 19.68
C VAL A 57 8.95 -17.14 19.50
N TYR A 58 8.49 -18.07 18.67
CA TYR A 58 9.29 -19.20 18.19
C TYR A 58 9.98 -18.77 16.90
N PRO A 59 11.29 -18.52 16.94
CA PRO A 59 11.99 -18.19 15.72
C PRO A 59 12.13 -19.43 14.82
N ILE A 60 11.67 -19.31 13.58
CA ILE A 60 11.78 -20.37 12.58
C ILE A 60 13.06 -20.10 11.78
N PRO A 61 13.99 -21.08 11.65
CA PRO A 61 15.16 -20.91 10.81
C PRO A 61 14.71 -20.73 9.36
N ILE A 62 15.24 -19.71 8.70
CA ILE A 62 14.82 -19.33 7.35
C ILE A 62 16.03 -19.30 6.43
N ALA A 63 15.91 -20.04 5.34
CA ALA A 63 16.91 -20.15 4.29
C ALA A 63 16.36 -19.54 3.01
N ARG A 64 17.14 -18.68 2.36
CA ARG A 64 16.79 -18.05 1.09
C ARG A 64 17.93 -18.17 0.11
N VAL A 65 17.61 -18.60 -1.11
CA VAL A 65 18.55 -18.66 -2.22
C VAL A 65 18.31 -17.44 -3.11
N LEU A 66 19.29 -16.55 -3.18
CA LEU A 66 19.33 -15.46 -4.13
C LEU A 66 20.05 -15.92 -5.38
N HIS A 67 19.37 -15.81 -6.52
CA HIS A 67 19.96 -16.06 -7.81
C HIS A 67 20.51 -14.76 -8.38
N ILE A 68 21.80 -14.74 -8.70
CA ILE A 68 22.48 -13.58 -9.26
C ILE A 68 23.02 -13.99 -10.62
N ARG A 69 22.74 -13.18 -11.64
CA ARG A 69 23.25 -13.38 -13.00
C ARG A 69 23.81 -12.06 -13.52
N ASN A 70 25.11 -12.04 -13.81
CA ASN A 70 25.81 -10.90 -14.40
C ASN A 70 25.61 -9.58 -13.64
N GLY A 71 25.69 -9.63 -12.31
CA GLY A 71 25.58 -8.42 -11.49
C GLY A 71 24.14 -8.00 -11.19
N GLU A 72 23.16 -8.78 -11.62
CA GLU A 72 21.74 -8.53 -11.38
C GLU A 72 21.13 -9.65 -10.54
N VAL A 73 20.26 -9.29 -9.60
CA VAL A 73 19.43 -10.25 -8.88
C VAL A 73 18.33 -10.71 -9.83
N VAL A 74 18.26 -12.01 -10.05
CA VAL A 74 17.21 -12.66 -10.83
C VAL A 74 16.04 -12.92 -9.88
N ALA A 75 14.85 -12.47 -10.27
CA ALA A 75 13.64 -12.74 -9.48
C ALA A 75 13.43 -14.27 -9.32
N PRO A 76 12.97 -14.72 -8.15
CA PRO A 76 12.69 -16.13 -7.92
C PRO A 76 11.57 -16.62 -8.84
N ILE A 77 11.60 -17.91 -9.17
CA ILE A 77 10.56 -18.56 -9.98
C ILE A 77 9.25 -18.69 -9.18
N VAL A 78 9.33 -18.67 -7.85
CA VAL A 78 8.19 -18.74 -6.93
C VAL A 78 8.03 -17.40 -6.25
N GLU A 79 6.77 -16.98 -6.02
CA GLU A 79 6.46 -15.75 -5.30
C GLU A 79 7.18 -15.73 -3.94
N PRO A 80 7.83 -14.61 -3.58
CA PRO A 80 8.48 -14.48 -2.29
C PRO A 80 7.41 -14.41 -1.20
N ASP A 81 7.65 -15.11 -0.10
CA ASP A 81 6.79 -15.10 1.10
C ASP A 81 6.92 -13.81 1.94
N GLU A 82 7.30 -12.70 1.28
CA GLU A 82 7.51 -11.35 1.82
C GLU A 82 8.54 -11.20 2.97
N SER A 83 9.09 -12.31 3.46
CA SER A 83 10.00 -12.34 4.60
C SER A 83 11.38 -11.75 4.28
N LEU A 84 11.75 -11.70 2.99
CA LEU A 84 13.02 -11.17 2.54
C LEU A 84 12.79 -10.06 1.52
N HIS A 85 13.15 -8.84 1.90
CA HIS A 85 13.19 -7.68 1.04
C HIS A 85 14.64 -7.37 0.65
N LEU A 86 14.91 -7.26 -0.65
CA LEU A 86 16.22 -6.90 -1.18
C LEU A 86 16.21 -5.43 -1.58
N ARG A 87 17.13 -4.67 -0.98
CA ARG A 87 17.32 -3.25 -1.29
C ARG A 87 18.66 -3.01 -1.97
N ARG A 88 18.65 -2.38 -3.14
CA ARG A 88 19.90 -1.98 -3.81
C ARG A 88 20.24 -0.52 -3.53
N SER A 89 21.39 -0.28 -2.87
CA SER A 89 21.97 1.04 -2.65
C SER A 89 23.32 1.15 -3.37
N GLY A 90 23.31 1.69 -4.58
CA GLY A 90 24.50 1.76 -5.44
C GLY A 90 25.01 0.37 -5.85
N SER A 91 26.26 0.05 -5.50
CA SER A 91 26.89 -1.27 -5.73
C SER A 91 26.63 -2.29 -4.62
N ARG A 92 25.93 -1.88 -3.56
CA ARG A 92 25.60 -2.68 -2.40
C ARG A 92 24.17 -3.22 -2.49
N ILE A 93 24.00 -4.50 -2.16
CA ILE A 93 22.69 -5.13 -1.98
C ILE A 93 22.51 -5.40 -0.49
N GLU A 94 21.49 -4.81 0.09
CA GLU A 94 21.09 -5.00 1.47
C GLU A 94 19.97 -6.01 1.54
N LEU A 95 20.16 -7.04 2.36
CA LEU A 95 19.11 -8.01 2.67
C LEU A 95 18.39 -7.52 3.93
N HIS A 96 17.19 -6.98 3.74
CA HIS A 96 16.28 -6.56 4.79
C HIS A 96 15.35 -7.73 5.08
N TYR A 97 15.59 -8.39 6.19
CA TYR A 97 14.75 -9.48 6.63
C TYR A 97 13.58 -8.93 7.44
N ARG A 98 12.36 -9.04 6.91
CA ARG A 98 11.14 -8.75 7.65
C ARG A 98 10.72 -10.06 8.28
N TYR A 99 10.80 -10.16 9.61
CA TYR A 99 10.22 -11.31 10.29
C TYR A 99 8.74 -11.37 9.86
N PRO A 100 8.26 -12.47 9.25
CA PRO A 100 6.84 -12.72 9.28
C PRO A 100 6.57 -12.75 10.77
N LYS A 101 5.83 -11.77 11.30
CA LYS A 101 5.32 -11.89 12.65
C LYS A 101 4.47 -13.16 12.59
N ALA A 102 5.08 -14.29 12.95
CA ALA A 102 4.37 -15.46 13.37
C ALA A 102 3.73 -14.96 14.65
N ASP A 103 2.56 -14.36 14.48
CA ASP A 103 1.78 -13.85 15.59
C ASP A 103 1.75 -14.99 16.59
N ALA A 104 2.20 -14.71 17.81
CA ALA A 104 2.11 -15.66 18.90
C ALA A 104 0.68 -16.25 18.85
N PRO A 105 0.51 -17.58 18.85
CA PRO A 105 -0.80 -18.21 18.64
C PRO A 105 -1.88 -17.74 19.63
N THR A 106 -1.49 -17.01 20.67
CA THR A 106 -2.34 -16.41 21.69
C THR A 106 -2.84 -14.99 21.37
N ARG A 107 -2.19 -14.20 20.51
CA ARG A 107 -2.70 -12.88 20.06
C ARG A 107 -3.62 -12.94 18.84
N ASN A 108 -3.76 -14.13 18.25
CA ASN A 108 -4.55 -14.37 17.05
C ASN A 108 -5.89 -15.04 17.28
N LEU A 109 -6.35 -15.13 18.53
CA LEU A 109 -7.73 -15.55 18.77
C LEU A 109 -8.66 -14.44 18.28
N GLU A 110 -9.35 -14.74 17.20
CA GLU A 110 -10.45 -13.94 16.72
C GLU A 110 -11.55 -13.93 17.79
N THR A 111 -11.94 -12.74 18.22
CA THR A 111 -13.07 -12.60 19.14
C THR A 111 -14.34 -13.08 18.45
N LEU A 112 -15.33 -13.53 19.23
CA LEU A 112 -16.64 -13.78 18.67
C LEU A 112 -17.15 -12.54 17.92
N PRO A 113 -17.63 -12.69 16.67
CA PRO A 113 -18.22 -11.58 15.95
C PRO A 113 -19.38 -10.99 16.73
N HIS A 114 -19.43 -9.67 16.84
CA HIS A 114 -20.56 -8.94 17.41
C HIS A 114 -21.21 -8.09 16.31
N LEU A 115 -22.53 -7.94 16.40
CA LEU A 115 -23.30 -7.17 15.43
C LEU A 115 -22.93 -5.70 15.50
N VAL A 116 -22.58 -5.10 14.36
CA VAL A 116 -22.18 -3.69 14.23
C VAL A 116 -23.30 -2.87 13.63
N GLN A 117 -23.87 -3.30 12.51
CA GLN A 117 -24.92 -2.58 11.79
C GLN A 117 -25.96 -3.56 11.23
N VAL A 118 -27.21 -3.11 11.17
CA VAL A 118 -28.29 -3.78 10.42
C VAL A 118 -29.01 -2.73 9.61
N GLU A 119 -29.12 -2.95 8.31
CA GLU A 119 -30.00 -2.20 7.41
C GLU A 119 -31.15 -3.10 6.95
N SER A 120 -32.33 -2.51 6.75
CA SER A 120 -33.49 -3.23 6.25
C SER A 120 -34.06 -2.53 5.03
N ILE A 121 -34.09 -3.25 3.90
CA ILE A 121 -34.54 -2.73 2.61
C ILE A 121 -35.04 -3.88 1.74
N ASP A 122 -35.97 -3.61 0.83
CA ASP A 122 -36.42 -4.58 -0.17
C ASP A 122 -35.41 -4.64 -1.32
N LEU A 123 -34.46 -5.58 -1.25
CA LEU A 123 -33.39 -5.77 -2.24
C LEU A 123 -33.95 -6.44 -3.50
N ASP A 124 -34.88 -7.37 -3.35
CA ASP A 124 -35.41 -8.19 -4.45
C ASP A 124 -36.78 -7.75 -5.01
N LYS A 125 -37.29 -6.61 -4.55
CA LYS A 125 -38.57 -6.01 -4.97
C LYS A 125 -39.77 -6.93 -4.78
N ASP A 126 -39.73 -7.86 -3.83
CA ASP A 126 -40.88 -8.70 -3.50
C ASP A 126 -41.92 -7.99 -2.61
N GLY A 127 -41.62 -6.75 -2.17
CA GLY A 127 -42.46 -5.94 -1.30
C GLY A 127 -42.26 -6.24 0.18
N ARG A 128 -41.26 -7.04 0.56
CA ARG A 128 -40.90 -7.38 1.93
C ARG A 128 -39.49 -6.85 2.21
N LEU A 129 -39.20 -6.58 3.47
CA LEU A 129 -37.88 -6.07 3.86
C LEU A 129 -36.91 -7.23 4.05
N ASP A 130 -35.79 -7.14 3.35
CA ASP A 130 -34.60 -7.96 3.57
C ASP A 130 -33.73 -7.33 4.66
N SER A 131 -32.73 -8.06 5.16
CA SER A 131 -31.72 -7.54 6.08
C SER A 131 -30.31 -7.63 5.52
N VAL A 132 -29.53 -6.57 5.74
CA VAL A 132 -28.09 -6.55 5.54
C VAL A 132 -27.44 -6.33 6.90
N GLU A 133 -26.77 -7.36 7.40
CA GLU A 133 -26.18 -7.41 8.73
C GLU A 133 -24.65 -7.34 8.59
N THR A 134 -23.99 -6.47 9.36
CA THR A 134 -22.53 -6.50 9.51
C THR A 134 -22.15 -6.91 10.92
N PHE A 135 -21.09 -7.70 11.02
CA PHE A 135 -20.49 -8.10 12.28
C PHE A 135 -19.01 -7.75 12.27
N ALA A 136 -18.41 -7.56 13.43
CA ALA A 136 -16.98 -7.38 13.56
C ALA A 136 -16.42 -8.28 14.65
N SER A 137 -15.25 -8.83 14.38
CA SER A 137 -14.34 -9.30 15.42
C SER A 137 -13.27 -8.23 15.68
N ASN A 138 -12.24 -8.57 16.44
CA ASN A 138 -11.03 -7.75 16.58
C ASN A 138 -10.16 -7.74 15.31
N LYS A 139 -10.47 -8.55 14.29
CA LYS A 139 -9.61 -8.76 13.11
C LYS A 139 -10.31 -8.69 11.78
N SER A 140 -11.59 -9.05 11.74
CA SER A 140 -12.32 -9.18 10.50
C SER A 140 -13.70 -8.57 10.64
N GLY A 141 -14.23 -8.16 9.51
CA GLY A 141 -15.61 -7.78 9.36
C GLY A 141 -16.34 -8.86 8.58
N HIS A 142 -17.59 -9.08 8.94
CA HIS A 142 -18.47 -10.04 8.29
C HIS A 142 -19.67 -9.29 7.73
N ILE A 143 -20.15 -9.70 6.58
CA ILE A 143 -21.45 -9.29 6.07
C ILE A 143 -22.34 -10.50 5.88
N ARG A 144 -23.63 -10.32 6.15
CA ARG A 144 -24.67 -11.27 5.79
C ARG A 144 -25.84 -10.52 5.16
N ILE A 145 -26.25 -10.95 3.98
CA ILE A 145 -27.47 -10.50 3.30
C ILE A 145 -28.51 -11.61 3.43
N ARG A 146 -29.64 -11.31 4.04
CA ARG A 146 -30.73 -12.24 4.29
C ARG A 146 -32.02 -11.71 3.66
N LEU A 147 -32.65 -12.53 2.83
CA LEU A 147 -33.93 -12.19 2.23
C LEU A 147 -35.08 -12.30 3.26
N ALA A 148 -36.23 -11.70 2.95
CA ALA A 148 -37.39 -11.67 3.83
C ALA A 148 -37.94 -13.07 4.16
N ASP A 149 -37.68 -14.10 3.36
CA ASP A 149 -38.02 -15.50 3.65
C ASP A 149 -37.05 -16.19 4.63
N GLY A 150 -35.97 -15.50 5.01
CA GLY A 150 -34.92 -15.98 5.90
C GLY A 150 -33.72 -16.61 5.20
N ALA A 151 -33.76 -16.79 3.87
CA ALA A 151 -32.66 -17.31 3.09
C ALA A 151 -31.45 -16.36 3.14
N ILE A 152 -30.24 -16.91 3.24
CA ILE A 152 -29.01 -16.13 3.16
C ILE A 152 -28.64 -16.01 1.68
N ALA A 153 -28.77 -14.81 1.13
CA ALA A 153 -28.39 -14.51 -0.25
C ALA A 153 -26.86 -14.38 -0.40
N TYR A 154 -26.19 -13.85 0.62
CA TYR A 154 -24.74 -13.71 0.65
C TYR A 154 -24.20 -13.70 2.08
N GLU A 155 -23.01 -14.28 2.26
CA GLU A 155 -22.22 -14.17 3.49
C GLU A 155 -20.74 -14.08 3.12
N GLY A 156 -20.02 -13.11 3.68
CA GLY A 156 -18.63 -12.83 3.35
C GLY A 156 -17.83 -12.34 4.55
N VAL A 157 -16.52 -12.63 4.53
CA VAL A 157 -15.55 -12.22 5.56
C VAL A 157 -14.47 -11.36 4.92
N PHE A 158 -14.11 -10.27 5.58
CA PHE A 158 -13.17 -9.27 5.10
C PHE A 158 -12.08 -9.02 6.15
N PRO A 159 -10.83 -8.76 5.74
CA PRO A 159 -9.71 -8.55 6.65
C PRO A 159 -9.71 -7.14 7.31
N ASP A 160 -10.89 -6.59 7.59
CA ASP A 160 -11.07 -5.27 8.20
C ASP A 160 -12.26 -5.30 9.15
N PRO A 161 -12.05 -5.10 10.47
CA PRO A 161 -13.17 -5.03 11.42
C PRO A 161 -14.00 -3.75 11.30
N ASN A 162 -13.54 -2.74 10.55
CA ASN A 162 -14.19 -1.44 10.39
C ASN A 162 -14.88 -1.28 9.03
N LEU A 163 -15.55 -2.34 8.55
CA LEU A 163 -16.32 -2.30 7.31
C LEU A 163 -17.33 -1.16 7.33
N ARG A 164 -17.45 -0.48 6.19
CA ARG A 164 -18.51 0.50 5.97
C ARG A 164 -19.50 -0.05 4.95
N LEU A 165 -20.77 0.05 5.29
CA LEU A 165 -21.88 -0.36 4.44
C LEU A 165 -22.53 0.85 3.80
N SER A 166 -22.88 0.75 2.53
CA SER A 166 -23.82 1.66 1.87
C SER A 166 -24.78 0.87 0.99
N ILE A 167 -26.01 1.36 0.87
CA ILE A 167 -27.05 0.73 0.07
C ILE A 167 -27.68 1.75 -0.86
N ALA A 168 -27.65 1.50 -2.17
CA ALA A 168 -28.29 2.36 -3.15
C ALA A 168 -28.43 1.63 -4.48
N ASP A 169 -29.38 2.06 -5.31
CA ASP A 169 -29.52 1.63 -6.70
C ASP A 169 -28.43 2.32 -7.55
N VAL A 170 -27.24 1.72 -7.63
CA VAL A 170 -26.08 2.32 -8.30
C VAL A 170 -26.06 2.01 -9.80
N ASN A 171 -26.68 0.89 -10.20
CA ASN A 171 -26.80 0.49 -11.61
C ASN A 171 -28.08 1.03 -12.28
N ARG A 172 -29.02 1.62 -11.51
CA ARG A 172 -30.30 2.21 -11.96
C ARG A 172 -31.28 1.19 -12.54
N ASP A 173 -31.22 -0.05 -12.09
CA ASP A 173 -32.23 -1.07 -12.40
C ASP A 173 -33.47 -0.96 -11.48
N GLY A 174 -33.40 -0.03 -10.53
CA GLY A 174 -34.44 0.30 -9.57
C GLY A 174 -34.38 -0.54 -8.31
N ARG A 175 -33.52 -1.56 -8.22
CA ARG A 175 -33.30 -2.40 -7.03
C ARG A 175 -32.13 -1.80 -6.24
N PRO A 176 -32.16 -1.81 -4.91
CA PRO A 176 -31.01 -1.38 -4.14
C PRO A 176 -29.86 -2.38 -4.24
N ASP A 177 -28.67 -1.88 -4.52
CA ASP A 177 -27.42 -2.64 -4.46
C ASP A 177 -26.74 -2.45 -3.10
N VAL A 178 -25.90 -3.42 -2.71
CA VAL A 178 -25.15 -3.40 -1.45
C VAL A 178 -23.67 -3.16 -1.74
N MET A 179 -23.12 -2.10 -1.17
CA MET A 179 -21.70 -1.75 -1.26
C MET A 179 -21.03 -1.92 0.09
N VAL A 180 -19.94 -2.68 0.11
CA VAL A 180 -19.09 -2.87 1.29
C VAL A 180 -17.72 -2.29 1.01
N PHE A 181 -17.28 -1.37 1.86
CA PHE A 181 -15.95 -0.77 1.80
C PHE A 181 -15.09 -1.27 2.94
N TRP A 182 -13.85 -1.62 2.63
CA TRP A 182 -12.85 -2.04 3.60
C TRP A 182 -11.45 -1.56 3.21
N THR A 183 -10.52 -1.68 4.13
CA THR A 183 -9.09 -1.49 3.86
C THR A 183 -8.39 -2.81 4.04
N ASP A 184 -7.72 -3.29 3.00
CA ASP A 184 -6.89 -4.50 3.08
C ASP A 184 -5.59 -4.18 3.83
N PRO A 185 -5.36 -4.71 5.04
CA PRO A 185 -4.18 -4.39 5.83
C PRO A 185 -2.90 -5.01 5.24
N GLU A 186 -3.02 -5.98 4.34
CA GLU A 186 -1.88 -6.63 3.67
C GLU A 186 -1.48 -5.90 2.38
N GLU A 187 -2.35 -5.04 1.84
CA GLU A 187 -2.07 -4.25 0.66
C GLU A 187 -1.11 -3.10 0.99
N GLN A 188 0.08 -3.13 0.38
CA GLN A 188 1.13 -2.14 0.63
C GLN A 188 0.92 -0.87 -0.18
N ASP A 189 0.35 -0.97 -1.37
CA ASP A 189 -0.02 0.23 -2.13
C ASP A 189 -1.22 0.87 -1.44
N SER A 190 -0.97 1.96 -0.72
CA SER A 190 -2.01 2.71 -0.01
C SER A 190 -3.15 3.17 -0.93
N LEU A 191 -2.92 3.28 -2.25
CA LEU A 191 -3.94 3.61 -3.24
C LEU A 191 -4.82 2.41 -3.61
N GLN A 192 -4.33 1.18 -3.41
CA GLN A 192 -5.07 -0.06 -3.68
C GLN A 192 -5.68 -0.65 -2.40
N ALA A 193 -5.18 -0.25 -1.22
CA ALA A 193 -5.60 -0.81 0.06
C ALA A 193 -7.10 -0.62 0.31
N ALA A 194 -7.65 0.53 -0.08
CA ALA A 194 -9.09 0.73 -0.04
C ALA A 194 -9.77 -0.15 -1.09
N LYS A 195 -10.69 -1.00 -0.66
CA LYS A 195 -11.43 -1.91 -1.53
C LYS A 195 -12.94 -1.72 -1.36
N MET A 196 -13.66 -2.05 -2.41
CA MET A 196 -15.10 -2.08 -2.42
C MET A 196 -15.60 -3.38 -3.04
N MET A 197 -16.60 -3.98 -2.44
CA MET A 197 -17.38 -5.07 -3.00
C MET A 197 -18.77 -4.52 -3.30
N LEU A 198 -19.23 -4.73 -4.52
CA LEU A 198 -20.58 -4.44 -4.96
C LEU A 198 -21.31 -5.78 -5.10
N TRP A 199 -22.39 -5.95 -4.35
CA TRP A 199 -23.37 -7.00 -4.56
C TRP A 199 -24.57 -6.39 -5.28
N GLU A 200 -24.81 -6.81 -6.52
CA GLU A 200 -25.92 -6.31 -7.33
C GLU A 200 -27.14 -7.22 -7.16
N SER A 201 -28.28 -6.60 -6.83
CA SER A 201 -29.58 -7.26 -6.98
C SER A 201 -30.00 -7.10 -8.44
N PRO A 202 -30.50 -8.13 -9.16
CA PRO A 202 -31.16 -9.35 -8.66
C PRO A 202 -30.39 -10.66 -8.84
N ASP A 203 -29.27 -10.67 -9.56
CA ASP A 203 -28.56 -11.92 -9.87
C ASP A 203 -27.57 -12.34 -8.77
N GLY A 204 -27.37 -11.48 -7.77
CA GLY A 204 -26.43 -11.69 -6.68
C GLY A 204 -24.99 -11.69 -7.16
N SER A 205 -24.71 -11.06 -8.31
CA SER A 205 -23.36 -10.89 -8.81
C SER A 205 -22.53 -10.05 -7.85
N ILE A 206 -21.24 -10.41 -7.77
CA ILE A 206 -20.29 -9.81 -6.84
C ILE A 206 -19.12 -9.30 -7.66
N ASP A 207 -18.90 -7.99 -7.60
CA ASP A 207 -17.74 -7.35 -8.20
C ASP A 207 -16.89 -6.68 -7.12
N SER A 208 -15.56 -6.78 -7.26
CA SER A 208 -14.61 -6.15 -6.34
C SER A 208 -13.78 -5.09 -7.07
N PHE A 209 -13.58 -3.95 -6.42
CA PHE A 209 -12.88 -2.80 -6.97
C PHE A 209 -11.87 -2.25 -5.99
N ASN A 210 -10.70 -1.86 -6.48
CA ASN A 210 -9.66 -1.23 -5.68
C ASN A 210 -9.71 0.31 -5.77
N GLY A 211 -9.16 0.96 -4.76
CA GLY A 211 -9.02 2.40 -4.63
C GLY A 211 -10.34 3.14 -4.46
N LEU A 212 -11.44 2.47 -4.06
CA LEU A 212 -12.71 3.12 -3.74
C LEU A 212 -12.87 3.23 -2.23
N THR A 213 -13.08 4.45 -1.76
CA THR A 213 -13.06 4.80 -0.33
C THR A 213 -14.44 5.14 0.21
N GLY A 214 -15.49 5.16 -0.61
CA GLY A 214 -16.84 5.44 -0.15
C GLY A 214 -17.78 5.86 -1.26
N VAL A 215 -18.88 6.49 -0.85
CA VAL A 215 -19.89 7.05 -1.75
C VAL A 215 -20.45 8.37 -1.22
N LYS A 216 -20.82 9.25 -2.15
CA LYS A 216 -21.52 10.51 -1.93
C LYS A 216 -22.86 10.48 -2.64
N ARG A 217 -23.95 10.64 -1.89
CA ARG A 217 -25.30 10.81 -2.46
C ARG A 217 -25.48 12.24 -2.93
N ILE A 218 -25.94 12.41 -4.17
CA ILE A 218 -26.26 13.71 -4.76
C ILE A 218 -27.73 13.74 -5.19
N GLY A 219 -28.59 14.22 -4.30
CA GLY A 219 -30.04 14.23 -4.53
C GLY A 219 -30.69 12.87 -4.24
N ALA A 220 -31.89 12.65 -4.79
CA ALA A 220 -32.75 11.54 -4.37
C ALA A 220 -32.31 10.16 -4.88
N ALA A 221 -31.52 10.08 -5.96
CA ALA A 221 -31.21 8.80 -6.61
C ALA A 221 -29.76 8.67 -7.15
N ASP A 222 -29.00 9.76 -7.27
CA ASP A 222 -27.66 9.67 -7.83
C ASP A 222 -26.62 9.38 -6.73
N VAL A 223 -25.80 8.37 -6.99
CA VAL A 223 -24.65 7.99 -6.16
C VAL A 223 -23.37 8.21 -6.95
N LEU A 224 -22.42 8.87 -6.31
CA LEU A 224 -21.05 8.99 -6.80
C LEU A 224 -20.15 8.16 -5.89
N PHE A 225 -19.26 7.40 -6.48
CA PHE A 225 -18.19 6.71 -5.77
C PHE A 225 -17.07 7.68 -5.46
N GLU A 226 -16.49 7.54 -4.28
CA GLU A 226 -15.37 8.33 -3.81
C GLU A 226 -14.08 7.53 -3.95
N ARG A 227 -13.05 8.21 -4.47
CA ARG A 227 -11.65 7.77 -4.35
C ARG A 227 -10.88 8.87 -3.64
N THR A 228 -10.62 8.66 -2.36
CA THR A 228 -9.95 9.62 -1.49
C THR A 228 -8.48 9.23 -1.31
N ARG A 229 -7.59 10.15 -1.65
CA ARG A 229 -6.16 10.07 -1.37
C ARG A 229 -5.83 11.08 -0.28
N LYS A 230 -5.08 10.65 0.74
CA LYS A 230 -4.76 11.49 1.91
C LYS A 230 -3.28 11.41 2.23
N SER A 231 -2.68 12.59 2.40
CA SER A 231 -1.37 12.79 3.00
C SER A 231 -1.51 13.65 4.27
N PRO A 232 -0.43 13.88 5.04
CA PRO A 232 -0.46 14.85 6.13
C PRO A 232 -0.80 16.28 5.69
N TYR A 233 -0.56 16.63 4.43
CA TYR A 233 -0.69 18.00 3.92
C TYR A 233 -1.97 18.23 3.11
N ARG A 234 -2.52 17.17 2.50
CA ARG A 234 -3.59 17.30 1.52
C ARG A 234 -4.53 16.10 1.52
N VAL A 235 -5.80 16.35 1.23
CA VAL A 235 -6.81 15.35 0.87
C VAL A 235 -7.34 15.69 -0.51
N VAL A 236 -7.38 14.70 -1.40
CA VAL A 236 -7.98 14.80 -2.72
C VAL A 236 -9.03 13.72 -2.84
N THR A 237 -10.28 14.10 -3.11
CA THR A 237 -11.39 13.17 -3.34
C THR A 237 -11.88 13.29 -4.77
N GLU A 238 -11.68 12.23 -5.54
CA GLU A 238 -12.25 12.08 -6.88
C GLU A 238 -13.66 11.50 -6.78
N TYR A 239 -14.57 12.05 -7.58
CA TYR A 239 -15.94 11.55 -7.68
C TYR A 239 -16.16 10.85 -9.00
N LEU A 240 -16.55 9.59 -8.91
CA LEU A 240 -16.71 8.68 -10.03
C LEU A 240 -18.19 8.28 -10.14
N ARG A 241 -18.70 8.18 -11.36
CA ARG A 241 -20.01 7.59 -11.63
C ARG A 241 -19.79 6.17 -12.14
N TYR A 242 -20.53 5.26 -11.56
CA TYR A 242 -20.61 3.88 -12.03
C TYR A 242 -21.53 3.79 -13.24
N THR A 243 -21.08 3.07 -14.25
CA THR A 243 -21.87 2.69 -15.41
C THR A 243 -21.56 1.24 -15.75
N ARG A 244 -22.60 0.41 -15.81
CA ARG A 244 -22.51 -0.98 -16.30
C ARG A 244 -23.68 -1.22 -17.23
N GLN A 245 -23.40 -1.73 -18.43
CA GLN A 245 -24.44 -2.30 -19.27
C GLN A 245 -24.52 -3.81 -19.03
N PRO A 246 -25.69 -4.44 -19.19
CA PRO A 246 -25.81 -5.90 -19.11
C PRO A 246 -24.81 -6.59 -20.05
N GLY A 247 -23.95 -7.44 -19.49
CA GLY A 247 -22.90 -8.16 -20.24
C GLY A 247 -21.59 -7.40 -20.44
N GLU A 248 -21.46 -6.17 -19.94
CA GLU A 248 -20.22 -5.39 -19.96
C GLU A 248 -19.55 -5.37 -18.58
N SER A 249 -18.23 -5.15 -18.58
CA SER A 249 -17.48 -4.83 -17.37
C SER A 249 -17.92 -3.48 -16.80
N ALA A 250 -17.90 -3.37 -15.48
CA ALA A 250 -18.10 -2.10 -14.78
C ALA A 250 -17.11 -1.02 -15.24
N VAL A 251 -17.62 0.19 -15.47
CA VAL A 251 -16.81 1.37 -15.82
C VAL A 251 -17.07 2.50 -14.82
N PHE A 252 -16.00 3.16 -14.38
CA PHE A 252 -16.06 4.34 -13.50
C PHE A 252 -15.62 5.59 -14.26
N VAL A 253 -16.53 6.55 -14.38
CA VAL A 253 -16.30 7.80 -15.12
C VAL A 253 -16.22 8.99 -14.16
N PRO A 254 -15.13 9.78 -14.17
CA PRO A 254 -15.06 11.01 -13.38
C PRO A 254 -16.18 11.98 -13.74
N VAL A 255 -16.93 12.47 -12.75
CA VAL A 255 -18.09 13.38 -13.00
C VAL A 255 -17.87 14.82 -12.60
N ARG A 256 -16.87 15.11 -11.77
CA ARG A 256 -16.55 16.44 -11.27
C ARG A 256 -15.05 16.61 -11.15
N ALA A 257 -14.62 17.87 -11.08
CA ALA A 257 -13.29 18.18 -10.56
C ALA A 257 -13.18 17.59 -9.14
N ALA A 258 -11.99 17.07 -8.80
CA ALA A 258 -11.74 16.55 -7.47
C ALA A 258 -12.03 17.63 -6.41
N GLU A 259 -12.61 17.23 -5.29
CA GLU A 259 -12.67 18.09 -4.10
C GLU A 259 -11.31 18.01 -3.41
N GLU A 260 -10.71 19.18 -3.17
CA GLU A 260 -9.36 19.31 -2.64
C GLU A 260 -9.40 20.07 -1.32
N GLN A 261 -8.80 19.48 -0.28
CA GLN A 261 -8.67 20.11 1.02
C GLN A 261 -7.21 20.12 1.45
N PHE A 262 -6.73 21.29 1.88
CA PHE A 262 -5.40 21.46 2.44
C PHE A 262 -5.49 21.32 3.95
N LEU A 263 -4.73 20.38 4.50
CA LEU A 263 -4.75 20.06 5.93
C LEU A 263 -3.74 20.92 6.69
N GLN A 264 -2.55 21.09 6.11
CA GLN A 264 -1.44 21.79 6.74
C GLN A 264 -0.60 22.51 5.67
N ARG A 265 -0.09 23.70 6.04
CA ARG A 265 0.92 24.45 5.27
C ARG A 265 2.31 23.90 5.60
N ALA A 266 3.17 23.74 4.59
CA ALA A 266 4.54 23.29 4.81
C ALA A 266 5.47 24.48 5.15
N GLU A 267 5.93 24.58 6.38
CA GLU A 267 6.67 25.72 6.91
C GLU A 267 8.20 25.51 6.82
N SER A 268 8.64 24.26 6.75
CA SER A 268 10.05 23.91 6.59
C SER A 268 10.39 23.38 5.20
N LEU A 269 11.70 23.27 4.94
CA LEU A 269 12.21 22.72 3.69
C LEU A 269 11.93 21.21 3.63
N GLU A 270 12.12 20.52 4.75
CA GLU A 270 11.80 19.11 4.95
C GLU A 270 10.30 18.85 4.74
N GLU A 271 9.42 19.65 5.34
CA GLU A 271 7.97 19.53 5.15
C GLU A 271 7.54 19.78 3.69
N THR A 272 8.20 20.73 3.02
CA THR A 272 7.93 21.00 1.60
C THR A 272 8.34 19.82 0.72
N ALA A 273 9.50 19.23 1.00
CA ALA A 273 9.97 18.04 0.30
C ALA A 273 9.06 16.83 0.56
N GLU A 274 8.66 16.63 1.82
CA GLU A 274 7.76 15.56 2.25
C GLU A 274 6.40 15.67 1.54
N ALA A 275 5.81 16.87 1.54
CA ALA A 275 4.55 17.13 0.87
C ALA A 275 4.63 16.90 -0.65
N PHE A 276 5.73 17.33 -1.28
CA PHE A 276 5.98 17.11 -2.71
C PHE A 276 6.10 15.62 -3.04
N LEU A 277 6.96 14.88 -2.33
CA LEU A 277 7.19 13.46 -2.60
C LEU A 277 5.94 12.62 -2.30
N THR A 278 5.23 12.91 -1.21
CA THR A 278 3.97 12.21 -0.90
C THR A 278 2.90 12.47 -1.95
N ALA A 279 2.83 13.67 -2.53
CA ALA A 279 1.91 13.94 -3.63
C ALA A 279 2.24 13.08 -4.86
N LEU A 280 3.52 12.88 -5.17
CA LEU A 280 3.95 12.01 -6.26
C LEU A 280 3.69 10.53 -5.99
N GLU A 281 3.94 10.07 -4.77
CA GLU A 281 3.62 8.70 -4.33
C GLU A 281 2.12 8.41 -4.51
N LEU A 282 1.27 9.39 -4.15
CA LEU A 282 -0.18 9.32 -4.33
C LEU A 282 -0.65 9.60 -5.78
N GLN A 283 0.25 9.74 -6.74
CA GLN A 283 -0.06 10.06 -8.14
C GLN A 283 -0.90 11.34 -8.32
N ASP A 284 -0.66 12.34 -7.47
CA ASP A 284 -1.34 13.63 -7.44
C ASP A 284 -0.46 14.74 -8.05
N ASP A 285 -0.32 14.71 -9.37
CA ASP A 285 0.50 15.65 -10.15
C ASP A 285 0.18 17.12 -9.82
N LYS A 286 -1.11 17.46 -9.71
CA LYS A 286 -1.55 18.82 -9.37
C LYS A 286 -1.10 19.23 -7.97
N GLY A 287 -1.05 18.31 -7.02
CA GLY A 287 -0.57 18.56 -5.66
C GLY A 287 0.92 18.78 -5.62
N ALA A 288 1.68 17.97 -6.35
CA ALA A 288 3.11 18.13 -6.48
C ALA A 288 3.47 19.50 -7.09
N GLU A 289 2.73 19.96 -8.10
CA GLU A 289 2.94 21.27 -8.73
C GLU A 289 2.82 22.47 -7.76
N LEU A 290 2.06 22.35 -6.67
CA LEU A 290 1.91 23.42 -5.68
C LEU A 290 3.22 23.72 -4.93
N TYR A 291 4.13 22.77 -4.88
CA TYR A 291 5.42 22.88 -4.20
C TYR A 291 6.57 23.22 -5.17
N LEU A 292 6.28 23.38 -6.46
CA LEU A 292 7.27 23.78 -7.47
C LEU A 292 7.42 25.30 -7.56
N ALA A 293 8.63 25.75 -7.84
CA ALA A 293 8.89 27.15 -8.16
C ALA A 293 8.25 27.52 -9.52
N ARG A 294 7.91 28.80 -9.68
CA ARG A 294 7.29 29.28 -10.93
C ARG A 294 8.21 29.00 -12.13
N GLY A 295 7.67 28.32 -13.14
CA GLY A 295 8.40 27.96 -14.35
C GLY A 295 9.10 26.59 -14.29
N THR A 296 9.13 25.94 -13.13
CA THR A 296 9.58 24.55 -13.01
C THR A 296 8.50 23.61 -13.52
N SER A 297 8.85 22.74 -14.47
CA SER A 297 7.94 21.74 -15.03
C SER A 297 8.00 20.45 -14.23
N LEU A 298 6.85 19.86 -13.91
CA LEU A 298 6.76 18.55 -13.27
C LEU A 298 7.23 17.41 -14.20
N LYS A 299 6.93 17.49 -15.50
CA LYS A 299 7.21 16.41 -16.46
C LYS A 299 8.67 15.90 -16.49
N PRO A 300 9.72 16.75 -16.55
CA PRO A 300 11.10 16.28 -16.43
C PRO A 300 11.41 15.59 -15.10
N ILE A 301 10.76 16.03 -14.01
CA ILE A 301 10.94 15.44 -12.69
C ILE A 301 10.33 14.03 -12.67
N LEU A 302 9.11 13.86 -13.19
CA LEU A 302 8.46 12.55 -13.32
C LEU A 302 9.27 11.58 -14.20
N GLN A 303 9.83 12.07 -15.32
CA GLN A 303 10.71 11.27 -16.18
C GLN A 303 11.98 10.82 -15.45
N THR A 304 12.48 11.61 -14.51
CA THR A 304 13.67 11.29 -13.71
C THR A 304 13.34 10.30 -12.59
N LEU A 305 12.24 10.55 -11.89
CA LEU A 305 11.81 9.77 -10.73
C LEU A 305 11.27 8.39 -11.11
N GLY A 306 10.36 8.34 -12.08
CA GLY A 306 9.47 7.19 -12.27
C GLY A 306 8.51 6.98 -11.09
N PRO A 307 7.72 5.90 -11.09
CA PRO A 307 6.93 5.51 -9.94
C PRO A 307 7.84 5.05 -8.79
N PHE A 308 7.51 5.44 -7.57
CA PHE A 308 8.17 5.00 -6.34
C PHE A 308 7.11 4.83 -5.23
N TYR A 309 7.42 4.05 -4.20
CA TYR A 309 6.45 3.68 -3.16
C TYR A 309 6.85 4.16 -1.76
N ALA A 310 8.07 4.66 -1.59
CA ALA A 310 8.56 5.19 -0.33
C ALA A 310 9.71 6.16 -0.57
N HIS A 311 9.94 7.03 0.41
CA HIS A 311 11.10 7.93 0.42
C HIS A 311 11.67 8.15 1.82
N HIS A 312 12.90 8.64 1.87
CA HIS A 312 13.57 9.11 3.08
C HIS A 312 14.33 10.41 2.77
N LEU A 313 14.24 11.39 3.67
CA LEU A 313 14.89 12.70 3.53
C LEU A 313 16.12 12.83 4.42
N GLY A 314 17.15 13.49 3.91
CA GLY A 314 18.36 13.81 4.66
C GLY A 314 18.86 15.23 4.35
N PRO A 315 19.23 16.04 5.35
CA PRO A 315 19.73 17.38 5.12
C PRO A 315 21.12 17.38 4.47
N VAL A 316 21.35 18.29 3.52
CA VAL A 316 22.68 18.48 2.88
C VAL A 316 23.22 19.86 3.23
N LYS A 317 22.43 20.89 2.91
CA LYS A 317 22.74 22.31 3.11
C LYS A 317 21.43 23.06 3.39
N LYS A 318 21.54 24.34 3.75
CA LYS A 318 20.38 25.20 4.10
C LYS A 318 19.25 25.23 3.06
N THR A 319 19.53 24.96 1.79
CA THR A 319 18.56 25.04 0.68
C THR A 319 18.54 23.76 -0.16
N THR A 320 19.02 22.64 0.38
CA THR A 320 19.21 21.40 -0.37
C THR A 320 19.02 20.18 0.51
N LEU A 321 18.20 19.23 0.04
CA LEU A 321 18.02 17.91 0.66
C LEU A 321 18.48 16.79 -0.26
N HIS A 322 18.90 15.70 0.35
CA HIS A 322 18.91 14.41 -0.27
C HIS A 322 17.56 13.75 -0.05
N ALA A 323 17.02 13.15 -1.11
CA ALA A 323 15.92 12.21 -1.01
C ALA A 323 16.39 10.87 -1.56
N ALA A 324 16.24 9.81 -0.76
CA ALA A 324 16.31 8.44 -1.25
C ALA A 324 14.88 8.01 -1.57
N VAL A 325 14.58 7.68 -2.82
CA VAL A 325 13.27 7.15 -3.24
C VAL A 325 13.43 5.69 -3.64
N TYR A 326 12.43 4.87 -3.34
CA TYR A 326 12.47 3.43 -3.55
C TYR A 326 11.47 3.02 -4.65
N GLU A 327 11.98 2.44 -5.72
CA GLU A 327 11.22 1.93 -6.85
C GLU A 327 11.17 0.40 -6.81
N TRP A 328 9.99 -0.20 -6.97
CA TRP A 328 9.87 -1.64 -7.16
C TRP A 328 10.46 -2.07 -8.51
N VAL A 329 11.45 -2.95 -8.47
CA VAL A 329 11.88 -3.71 -9.66
C VAL A 329 11.06 -4.99 -9.76
N TYR A 330 10.77 -5.62 -8.61
CA TYR A 330 9.80 -6.68 -8.46
C TYR A 330 9.00 -6.42 -7.17
N PRO A 331 7.67 -6.22 -7.25
CA PRO A 331 6.84 -5.92 -6.09
C PRO A 331 7.09 -6.89 -4.93
N ASN A 332 7.22 -6.36 -3.71
CA ASN A 332 7.42 -7.09 -2.45
C ASN A 332 8.69 -7.94 -2.34
N TYR A 333 9.63 -7.82 -3.30
CA TYR A 333 10.86 -8.61 -3.30
C TYR A 333 12.11 -7.77 -3.45
N TYR A 334 12.12 -6.90 -4.46
CA TYR A 334 13.32 -6.23 -4.92
C TYR A 334 13.02 -4.79 -5.27
N ASP A 335 13.61 -3.88 -4.50
CA ASP A 335 13.58 -2.45 -4.78
C ASP A 335 14.94 -1.91 -5.24
N ARG A 336 14.88 -0.74 -5.86
CA ARG A 336 16.05 0.05 -6.23
C ARG A 336 15.95 1.41 -5.57
N GLU A 337 16.99 1.78 -4.84
CA GLU A 337 17.13 3.15 -4.34
C GLU A 337 17.60 4.07 -5.47
N LYS A 338 16.89 5.18 -5.67
CA LYS A 338 17.37 6.33 -6.45
C LYS A 338 17.67 7.48 -5.48
N LYS A 339 18.87 8.03 -5.60
CA LYS A 339 19.28 9.20 -4.84
C LYS A 339 18.99 10.45 -5.63
N LEU A 340 18.38 11.41 -4.98
CA LEU A 340 18.01 12.69 -5.54
C LEU A 340 18.63 13.80 -4.72
N LEU A 341 18.95 14.87 -5.40
CA LEU A 341 19.23 16.16 -4.82
C LEU A 341 18.04 17.09 -5.13
N LEU A 342 17.39 17.55 -4.07
CA LEU A 342 16.27 18.47 -4.13
C LEU A 342 16.79 19.88 -3.81
N GLU A 343 16.70 20.79 -4.76
CA GLU A 343 17.13 22.19 -4.59
C GLU A 343 15.91 23.09 -4.39
N PHE A 344 15.99 23.99 -3.41
CA PHE A 344 14.88 24.85 -3.02
C PHE A 344 15.24 26.34 -3.10
N ALA A 345 14.22 27.16 -3.31
CA ALA A 345 14.25 28.60 -3.09
C ALA A 345 13.21 28.98 -2.04
N HIS A 346 13.55 29.95 -1.19
CA HIS A 346 12.60 30.52 -0.24
C HIS A 346 11.65 31.46 -0.98
N HIS A 347 10.39 31.04 -1.14
CA HIS A 347 9.37 31.77 -1.88
C HIS A 347 7.99 31.48 -1.27
N PRO A 348 7.69 32.08 -0.11
CA PRO A 348 6.53 31.72 0.67
C PRO A 348 5.22 32.07 -0.04
N ASP A 349 4.28 31.14 0.02
CA ASP A 349 2.89 31.35 -0.40
C ASP A 349 1.92 30.65 0.56
N LYS A 350 0.65 30.54 0.16
CA LYS A 350 -0.38 29.90 0.98
C LYS A 350 -0.17 28.40 1.23
N TRP A 351 0.71 27.73 0.47
CA TRP A 351 0.93 26.29 0.55
C TRP A 351 2.23 25.93 1.26
N SER A 352 3.29 26.71 1.04
CA SER A 352 4.59 26.44 1.63
C SER A 352 5.46 27.68 1.78
N ASP A 353 6.47 27.62 2.65
CA ASP A 353 7.53 28.65 2.76
C ASP A 353 8.65 28.47 1.73
N TRP A 354 8.85 27.23 1.28
CA TRP A 354 9.90 26.85 0.32
C TRP A 354 9.29 26.32 -0.99
N LYS A 355 10.02 26.46 -2.09
CA LYS A 355 9.64 25.95 -3.41
C LYS A 355 10.78 25.17 -4.05
N LEU A 356 10.46 24.00 -4.60
CA LEU A 356 11.39 23.14 -5.32
C LEU A 356 11.72 23.74 -6.69
N THR A 357 12.98 24.08 -6.91
CA THR A 357 13.46 24.66 -8.16
C THR A 357 14.04 23.62 -9.09
N ARG A 358 14.61 22.53 -8.54
CA ARG A 358 15.29 21.50 -9.32
C ARG A 358 15.31 20.17 -8.58
N VAL A 359 15.23 19.09 -9.35
CA VAL A 359 15.49 17.72 -8.92
C VAL A 359 16.59 17.15 -9.80
N VAL A 360 17.64 16.63 -9.18
CA VAL A 360 18.78 16.01 -9.88
C VAL A 360 18.96 14.61 -9.34
N GLN A 361 18.98 13.59 -10.19
CA GLN A 361 19.41 12.26 -9.80
C GLN A 361 20.94 12.23 -9.63
N VAL A 362 21.42 11.75 -8.48
CA VAL A 362 22.84 11.79 -8.08
C VAL A 362 23.51 10.44 -8.25
#